data_AF-L0DBW0-F1
#
_entry.id   AF-L0DBW0-F1
#
_cell.length_a   1.000
_cell.length_b   1.000
_cell.length_c   1.000
_cell.angle_alpha   90.00
_cell.angle_beta   90.00
_cell.angle_gamma   90.00
#
_symmetry.space_group_name_H-M   'P 1'
#
loop_
_entity.id
_entity.type
_entity.pdbx_description
1 polymer ?
#
loop_
_entity_poly.entity_id
_entity_poly.type
_entity_poly.pdbx_seq_one_letter_code
_entity_poly.pdbx_strand_id
1 'polypeptide(L)'
;MDRFQGGTGESSDSPERRFWWRWPRARFRVRALMTLILLLGGCLGWLANRANVQRDATAAIRQSGGTVVYDWQLTPVNYVYGHGFQPRVAGKSIWPKWLIDRLGPDYFGSVKQASLGSQATNATMSHVGRLSQLEELDATGGSKLTNAGLVHLQSLTRLRMVDLSLLPGVTGKGLIHLAELTSLERLNLSSPVADADLVNLSRLTNLRLLRLNGGGNGITDEGLANLKGLTELRELILRNSQVTGTGLTALQGMIAMADLKLINSHLETLEPLQRMTGLKSLWIHRSPLDDRGLKHVENLKSLQYLSLEDTRITDDGLKSLLDLRGLREVDARGTGVTIMGSATFQQSNPKTSIFR
;
A
#
# COMPACT_ATOMS: atom_id res chain seq x y z
N MET A 1 -102.35 33.08 15.07
CA MET A 1 -103.02 31.80 14.77
C MET A 1 -102.01 30.69 14.96
N ASP A 2 -102.25 29.93 16.01
CA ASP A 2 -101.62 28.68 16.46
C ASP A 2 -101.10 27.76 15.34
N ARG A 3 -99.96 27.09 15.53
CA ARG A 3 -99.85 25.84 16.32
C ARG A 3 -98.40 25.38 16.50
N PHE A 4 -98.16 24.85 17.69
CA PHE A 4 -97.02 24.09 18.17
C PHE A 4 -96.94 22.66 17.59
N GLN A 5 -95.72 22.11 17.65
CA GLN A 5 -95.26 20.72 17.89
C GLN A 5 -94.25 20.28 16.81
N GLY A 6 -93.07 19.74 17.10
CA GLY A 6 -92.43 19.35 18.36
C GLY A 6 -90.96 19.03 18.05
N GLY A 7 -90.08 19.21 19.03
CA GLY A 7 -88.64 18.94 18.87
C GLY A 7 -88.28 17.46 19.08
N THR A 8 -87.09 17.10 18.63
CA THR A 8 -86.10 16.28 19.40
C THR A 8 -84.76 16.30 18.66
N GLY A 9 -83.67 16.50 19.41
CA GLY A 9 -82.38 15.88 19.10
C GLY A 9 -81.27 16.82 18.62
N GLU A 10 -80.57 17.43 19.57
CA GLU A 10 -79.15 17.79 19.40
C GLU A 10 -78.32 16.55 19.01
N SER A 11 -77.43 16.69 18.03
CA SER A 11 -76.04 16.23 18.18
C SER A 11 -75.15 16.68 17.01
N SER A 12 -74.20 17.55 17.35
CA SER A 12 -72.83 17.65 16.80
C SER A 12 -72.66 17.71 15.28
N ASP A 13 -72.62 18.93 14.76
CA ASP A 13 -72.07 19.23 13.43
C ASP A 13 -70.54 19.35 13.53
N SER A 14 -69.81 18.33 13.08
CA SER A 14 -68.36 18.36 12.90
C SER A 14 -68.04 18.02 11.44
N PRO A 15 -67.48 18.94 10.64
CA PRO A 15 -67.18 18.66 9.25
C PRO A 15 -65.91 17.80 9.16
N GLU A 16 -66.08 16.53 8.78
CA GLU A 16 -65.00 15.63 8.37
C GLU A 16 -64.16 16.29 7.24
N ARG A 17 -62.98 16.81 7.57
CA ARG A 17 -61.95 17.12 6.58
C ARG A 17 -61.32 15.83 6.06
N ARG A 18 -61.93 15.24 5.03
CA ARG A 18 -61.32 14.14 4.25
C ARG A 18 -60.11 14.67 3.47
N PHE A 19 -58.92 14.43 4.01
CA PHE A 19 -57.65 14.64 3.32
C PHE A 19 -57.47 13.56 2.22
N TRP A 20 -57.91 13.87 1.00
CA TRP A 20 -57.63 13.04 -0.17
C TRP A 20 -56.19 13.24 -0.65
N TRP A 21 -55.26 12.44 -0.13
CA TRP A 21 -53.94 12.29 -0.76
C TRP A 21 -54.11 11.54 -2.09
N ARG A 22 -54.26 12.28 -3.20
CA ARG A 22 -54.19 11.72 -4.56
C ARG A 22 -52.73 11.38 -4.87
N TRP A 23 -52.30 10.16 -4.54
CA TRP A 23 -51.11 9.59 -5.17
C TRP A 23 -51.36 9.55 -6.68
N PRO A 24 -50.45 10.04 -7.54
CA PRO A 24 -50.58 9.82 -8.97
C PRO A 24 -50.67 8.31 -9.20
N ARG A 25 -51.77 7.85 -9.80
CA ARG A 25 -51.96 6.44 -10.17
C ARG A 25 -50.95 6.12 -11.26
N ALA A 26 -49.74 5.73 -10.85
CA ALA A 26 -48.74 5.18 -11.75
C ALA A 26 -49.32 3.89 -12.33
N ARG A 27 -49.84 3.97 -13.56
CA ARG A 27 -50.35 2.82 -14.31
C ARG A 27 -49.15 2.06 -14.85
N PHE A 28 -48.50 1.27 -14.00
CA PHE A 28 -47.49 0.33 -14.46
C PHE A 28 -48.18 -0.74 -15.32
N ARG A 29 -47.79 -0.84 -16.60
CA ARG A 29 -48.18 -1.98 -17.43
C ARG A 29 -47.65 -3.24 -16.74
N VAL A 30 -48.42 -4.34 -16.68
CA VAL A 30 -48.00 -5.61 -16.05
C VAL A 30 -46.61 -6.04 -16.53
N ARG A 31 -46.30 -5.83 -17.82
CA ARG A 31 -44.97 -6.06 -18.40
C ARG A 31 -43.86 -5.24 -17.72
N ALA A 32 -44.10 -3.96 -17.42
CA ALA A 32 -43.15 -3.10 -16.71
C ALA A 32 -42.93 -3.54 -15.26
N LEU A 33 -43.98 -4.03 -14.58
CA LEU A 33 -43.87 -4.59 -13.24
C LEU A 33 -43.07 -5.91 -13.25
N MET A 34 -43.33 -6.79 -14.22
CA MET A 34 -42.59 -8.05 -14.36
C MET A 34 -41.11 -7.81 -14.66
N THR A 35 -40.79 -6.85 -15.53
CA THR A 35 -39.38 -6.47 -15.78
C THR A 35 -38.71 -5.90 -14.54
N LEU A 36 -39.43 -5.09 -13.75
CA LEU A 36 -38.89 -4.53 -12.51
C LEU A 36 -38.61 -5.64 -11.48
N ILE A 37 -39.52 -6.60 -11.31
CA ILE A 37 -39.34 -7.74 -10.40
C ILE A 37 -38.15 -8.61 -10.83
N LEU A 38 -37.99 -8.88 -12.13
CA LEU A 38 -36.83 -9.60 -12.67
C LEU A 38 -35.51 -8.86 -12.39
N LEU A 39 -35.48 -7.54 -12.62
CA LEU A 39 -34.30 -6.72 -12.33
C LEU A 39 -33.97 -6.69 -10.83
N LEU A 40 -34.98 -6.53 -9.98
CA LEU A 40 -34.82 -6.56 -8.53
C LEU A 40 -34.35 -7.94 -8.04
N GLY A 41 -34.93 -9.03 -8.57
CA GLY A 41 -34.51 -10.39 -8.25
C GLY A 41 -33.07 -10.67 -8.67
N GLY A 42 -32.67 -10.22 -9.87
CA GLY A 42 -31.28 -10.31 -10.33
C GLY A 42 -30.32 -9.49 -9.45
N CYS A 43 -30.71 -8.27 -9.07
CA CYS A 43 -29.91 -7.42 -8.19
C CYS A 43 -29.74 -8.03 -6.79
N LEU A 44 -30.83 -8.53 -6.20
CA LEU A 44 -30.80 -9.21 -4.89
C LEU A 44 -29.98 -10.50 -4.94
N GLY A 45 -30.13 -11.30 -6.01
CA GLY A 45 -29.33 -12.50 -6.23
C GLY A 45 -27.84 -12.19 -6.36
N TRP A 46 -27.49 -11.14 -7.12
CA TRP A 46 -26.11 -10.66 -7.22
C TRP A 46 -25.56 -10.18 -5.88
N LEU A 47 -26.34 -9.40 -5.12
CA LEU A 47 -25.96 -8.90 -3.80
C LEU A 47 -25.75 -10.05 -2.80
N ALA A 48 -26.66 -11.02 -2.78
CA ALA A 48 -26.55 -12.21 -1.93
C ALA A 48 -25.33 -13.06 -2.28
N ASN A 49 -25.07 -13.28 -3.58
CA ASN A 49 -23.89 -14.00 -4.03
C ASN A 49 -22.60 -13.27 -3.61
N ARG A 50 -22.53 -11.95 -3.81
CA ARG A 50 -21.41 -11.12 -3.38
C ARG A 50 -21.20 -11.18 -1.87
N ALA A 51 -22.27 -11.07 -1.08
CA ALA A 51 -22.20 -11.15 0.37
C ALA A 51 -21.73 -12.53 0.84
N ASN A 52 -22.20 -13.61 0.21
CA ASN A 52 -21.75 -14.97 0.51
C ASN A 52 -20.26 -15.13 0.20
N VAL A 53 -19.77 -14.63 -0.94
CA VAL A 53 -18.34 -14.65 -1.29
C VAL A 53 -17.50 -13.94 -0.23
N GLN A 54 -17.92 -12.73 0.18
CA GLN A 54 -17.22 -11.96 1.21
C GLN A 54 -17.24 -12.66 2.56
N ARG A 55 -18.37 -13.27 2.92
CA ARG A 55 -18.52 -14.02 4.17
C ARG A 55 -17.63 -15.25 4.21
N ASP A 56 -17.57 -16.03 3.14
CA ASP A 56 -16.70 -17.21 3.03
C ASP A 56 -15.23 -16.82 3.15
N ALA A 57 -14.81 -15.77 2.43
CA ALA A 57 -13.44 -15.28 2.49
C ALA A 57 -13.09 -14.71 3.86
N THR A 58 -13.99 -13.94 4.46
CA THR A 58 -13.80 -13.39 5.80
C THR A 58 -13.73 -14.50 6.85
N ALA A 59 -14.54 -15.54 6.72
CA ALA A 59 -14.50 -16.72 7.59
C ALA A 59 -13.16 -17.45 7.46
N ALA A 60 -12.69 -17.72 6.23
CA ALA A 60 -11.40 -18.37 6.00
C ALA A 60 -10.21 -17.54 6.54
N ILE A 61 -10.22 -16.22 6.34
CA ILE A 61 -9.19 -15.31 6.87
C ILE A 61 -9.21 -15.33 8.40
N ARG A 62 -10.38 -15.19 9.05
CA ARG A 62 -10.49 -15.19 10.52
C ARG A 62 -10.13 -16.55 11.13
N GLN A 63 -10.52 -17.65 10.49
CA GLN A 63 -10.12 -19.00 10.91
C GLN A 63 -8.61 -19.19 10.86
N SER A 64 -7.92 -18.51 9.95
CA SER A 64 -6.46 -18.51 9.88
C SER A 64 -5.78 -17.64 10.96
N GLY A 65 -6.56 -16.89 11.76
CA GLY A 65 -6.08 -15.89 12.72
C GLY A 65 -5.87 -14.50 12.12
N GLY A 66 -6.41 -14.24 10.92
CA GLY A 66 -6.30 -12.98 10.21
C GLY A 66 -7.44 -12.01 10.51
N THR A 67 -7.38 -10.82 9.91
CA THR A 67 -8.38 -9.76 10.05
C THR A 67 -8.79 -9.19 8.70
N VAL A 68 -9.97 -8.58 8.64
CA VAL A 68 -10.47 -7.88 7.45
C VAL A 68 -11.04 -6.53 7.84
N VAL A 69 -10.96 -5.57 6.94
CA VAL A 69 -11.50 -4.22 7.11
C VAL A 69 -12.38 -3.89 5.91
N TYR A 70 -13.60 -3.43 6.19
CA TYR A 70 -14.57 -3.02 5.18
C TYR A 70 -14.42 -1.53 4.83
N ASP A 71 -14.86 -1.14 3.64
CA ASP A 71 -14.90 0.24 3.14
C ASP A 71 -15.45 1.26 4.16
N TRP A 72 -16.58 0.98 4.81
CA TRP A 72 -17.20 1.88 5.79
C TRP A 72 -16.43 2.03 7.10
N GLN A 73 -15.43 1.17 7.37
CA GLN A 73 -14.56 1.29 8.53
C GLN A 73 -13.39 2.24 8.29
N LEU A 74 -13.07 2.50 7.02
CA LEU A 74 -11.98 3.40 6.63
C LEU A 74 -12.40 4.85 6.84
N THR A 75 -11.62 5.60 7.62
CA THR A 75 -11.65 7.07 7.51
C THR A 75 -10.83 7.53 6.31
N PRO A 76 -11.25 8.59 5.59
CA PRO A 76 -10.37 9.25 4.65
C PRO A 76 -9.21 9.87 5.42
N VAL A 77 -8.05 9.20 5.41
CA VAL A 77 -6.79 9.77 5.91
C VAL A 77 -5.88 9.97 4.71
N ASN A 78 -5.28 11.16 4.62
CA ASN A 78 -4.18 11.41 3.70
C ASN A 78 -3.09 10.37 3.94
N TYR A 79 -2.77 9.56 2.92
CA TYR A 79 -1.72 8.56 2.97
C TYR A 79 -0.40 9.20 3.42
N VAL A 80 -0.03 8.99 4.69
CA VAL A 80 1.29 9.35 5.20
C VAL A 80 2.23 8.19 4.88
N TYR A 81 3.18 8.43 4.00
CA TYR A 81 4.23 7.49 3.63
C TYR A 81 5.09 7.15 4.87
N GLY A 82 5.18 5.87 5.27
CA GLY A 82 6.19 5.42 6.23
C GLY A 82 5.76 4.39 7.28
N HIS A 83 4.47 4.25 7.60
CA HIS A 83 4.01 3.28 8.61
C HIS A 83 3.27 2.11 7.97
N GLY A 84 3.57 0.89 8.44
CA GLY A 84 2.92 -0.36 8.00
C GLY A 84 1.41 -0.38 8.28
N PHE A 85 0.78 -1.54 8.08
CA PHE A 85 -0.67 -1.77 8.22
C PHE A 85 -1.23 -1.17 9.53
N GLN A 86 -1.76 0.07 9.47
CA GLN A 86 -2.44 0.72 10.59
C GLN A 86 -3.85 1.09 10.15
N PRO A 87 -4.81 0.15 10.24
CA PRO A 87 -6.20 0.47 10.00
C PRO A 87 -6.70 1.42 11.09
N ARG A 88 -6.82 2.71 10.77
CA ARG A 88 -7.60 3.64 11.60
C ARG A 88 -9.09 3.39 11.32
N VAL A 89 -9.69 2.54 12.16
CA VAL A 89 -11.11 2.21 12.15
C VAL A 89 -11.88 3.37 12.80
N ALA A 90 -12.36 4.31 11.99
CA ALA A 90 -13.15 5.44 12.51
C ALA A 90 -14.34 5.83 11.61
N GLY A 91 -14.61 5.06 10.56
CA GLY A 91 -15.80 5.28 9.74
C GLY A 91 -17.09 4.80 10.43
N LYS A 92 -18.16 5.59 10.31
CA LYS A 92 -19.52 5.20 10.71
C LYS A 92 -20.24 4.63 9.49
N SER A 93 -20.81 3.43 9.63
CA SER A 93 -21.64 2.85 8.58
C SER A 93 -22.85 3.74 8.29
N ILE A 94 -23.15 3.92 7.02
CA ILE A 94 -24.40 4.58 6.55
C ILE A 94 -25.64 3.73 6.86
N TRP A 95 -25.46 2.46 7.21
CA TRP A 95 -26.54 1.52 7.50
C TRP A 95 -26.83 1.46 9.01
N PRO A 96 -28.11 1.39 9.42
CA PRO A 96 -28.48 1.22 10.81
C PRO A 96 -27.83 -0.02 11.43
N LYS A 97 -27.32 0.10 12.66
CA LYS A 97 -26.62 -1.00 13.36
C LYS A 97 -27.45 -2.29 13.44
N TRP A 98 -28.75 -2.18 13.73
CA TRP A 98 -29.65 -3.33 13.79
C TRP A 98 -29.70 -4.14 12.50
N LEU A 99 -29.53 -3.49 11.34
CA LEU A 99 -29.59 -4.12 10.04
C LEU A 99 -28.29 -4.88 9.73
N ILE A 100 -27.15 -4.30 10.11
CA ILE A 100 -25.83 -4.93 10.03
C ILE A 100 -25.76 -6.13 10.98
N ASP A 101 -26.25 -5.97 12.22
CA ASP A 101 -26.27 -7.06 13.20
C ASP A 101 -27.15 -8.23 12.73
N ARG A 102 -28.19 -7.96 11.92
CA ARG A 102 -29.12 -8.99 11.42
C ARG A 102 -28.64 -9.73 10.17
N LEU A 103 -28.03 -9.03 9.22
CA LEU A 103 -27.64 -9.60 7.91
C LEU A 103 -26.12 -9.80 7.77
N GLY A 104 -25.32 -9.16 8.62
CA GLY A 104 -23.87 -9.18 8.59
C GLY A 104 -23.27 -8.01 7.79
N PRO A 105 -22.02 -7.61 8.09
CA PRO A 105 -21.34 -6.52 7.40
C PRO A 105 -21.06 -6.81 5.92
N ASP A 106 -21.01 -8.09 5.53
CA ASP A 106 -20.72 -8.55 4.17
C ASP A 106 -21.76 -8.12 3.12
N TYR A 107 -22.99 -7.82 3.56
CA TYR A 107 -24.07 -7.32 2.69
C TYR A 107 -23.98 -5.82 2.42
N PHE A 108 -23.28 -5.09 3.28
CA PHE A 108 -23.34 -3.62 3.34
C PHE A 108 -22.01 -2.93 3.10
N GLY A 109 -20.91 -3.69 3.12
CA GLY A 109 -19.58 -3.21 2.84
C GLY A 109 -18.84 -4.09 1.86
N SER A 110 -17.70 -3.57 1.42
CA SER A 110 -16.72 -4.29 0.62
C SER A 110 -15.46 -4.48 1.45
N VAL A 111 -14.95 -5.69 1.56
CA VAL A 111 -13.62 -5.91 2.13
C VAL A 111 -12.59 -5.16 1.28
N LYS A 112 -11.94 -4.17 1.89
CA LYS A 112 -10.91 -3.32 1.27
C LYS A 112 -9.51 -3.70 1.72
N GLN A 113 -9.38 -4.18 2.95
CA GLN A 113 -8.11 -4.61 3.48
C GLN A 113 -8.24 -6.00 4.12
N ALA A 114 -7.21 -6.82 3.94
CA ALA A 114 -7.13 -8.15 4.56
C ALA A 114 -5.72 -8.37 5.11
N SER A 115 -5.62 -8.88 6.33
CA SER A 115 -4.38 -9.38 6.92
C SER A 115 -4.53 -10.86 7.21
N LEU A 116 -3.61 -11.68 6.73
CA LEU A 116 -3.63 -13.13 6.88
C LEU A 116 -2.98 -13.56 8.19
N GLY A 117 -3.57 -14.54 8.86
CA GLY A 117 -3.06 -15.03 10.13
C GLY A 117 -2.03 -16.16 9.99
N SER A 118 -1.46 -16.55 11.13
CA SER A 118 -0.40 -17.58 11.25
C SER A 118 -0.72 -18.92 10.56
N GLN A 119 -1.99 -19.29 10.46
CA GLN A 119 -2.44 -20.56 9.86
C GLN A 119 -2.88 -20.44 8.40
N ALA A 120 -2.71 -19.28 7.77
CA ALA A 120 -3.14 -19.09 6.39
C ALA A 120 -2.33 -19.97 5.43
N THR A 121 -3.02 -20.55 4.44
CA THR A 121 -2.43 -21.41 3.41
C THR A 121 -2.86 -20.94 2.02
N ASN A 122 -2.39 -21.61 0.97
CA ASN A 122 -2.83 -21.34 -0.41
C ASN A 122 -4.36 -21.50 -0.56
N ALA A 123 -5.00 -22.36 0.23
CA ALA A 123 -6.45 -22.48 0.27
C ALA A 123 -7.12 -21.19 0.77
N THR A 124 -6.59 -20.57 1.83
CA THR A 124 -7.05 -19.25 2.31
C THR A 124 -6.90 -18.21 1.21
N MET A 125 -5.77 -18.22 0.48
CA MET A 125 -5.52 -17.29 -0.62
C MET A 125 -6.51 -17.46 -1.79
N SER A 126 -7.00 -18.68 -2.04
CA SER A 126 -8.06 -18.90 -3.06
C SER A 126 -9.36 -18.16 -2.73
N HIS A 127 -9.70 -18.03 -1.44
CA HIS A 127 -10.83 -17.22 -1.02
C HIS A 127 -10.55 -15.72 -1.13
N VAL A 128 -9.33 -15.29 -0.78
CA VAL A 128 -8.88 -13.89 -0.95
C VAL A 128 -8.98 -13.45 -2.42
N GLY A 129 -8.61 -14.32 -3.35
CA GLY A 129 -8.73 -14.07 -4.80
C GLY A 129 -10.14 -13.79 -5.31
N ARG A 130 -11.17 -14.02 -4.50
CA ARG A 130 -12.58 -13.70 -4.82
C ARG A 130 -13.00 -12.31 -4.32
N LEU A 131 -12.16 -11.63 -3.53
CA LEU A 131 -12.40 -10.29 -2.99
C LEU A 131 -12.03 -9.22 -4.03
N SER A 132 -12.80 -9.08 -5.11
CA SER A 132 -12.50 -8.16 -6.23
C SER A 132 -12.40 -6.67 -5.87
N GLN A 133 -12.77 -6.30 -4.65
CA GLN A 133 -12.72 -4.94 -4.11
C GLN A 133 -11.51 -4.68 -3.21
N LEU A 134 -10.67 -5.69 -2.99
CA LEU A 134 -9.51 -5.62 -2.12
C LEU A 134 -8.47 -4.63 -2.67
N GLU A 135 -8.01 -3.75 -1.81
CA GLU A 135 -7.00 -2.72 -2.09
C GLU A 135 -5.69 -2.99 -1.35
N GLU A 136 -5.75 -3.59 -0.15
CA GLU A 136 -4.56 -3.86 0.65
C GLU A 136 -4.56 -5.30 1.17
N LEU A 137 -3.46 -6.01 0.93
CA LEU A 137 -3.24 -7.37 1.42
C LEU A 137 -1.94 -7.44 2.20
N ASP A 138 -2.06 -7.71 3.49
CA ASP A 138 -0.95 -8.11 4.35
C ASP A 138 -0.95 -9.64 4.46
N ALA A 139 0.00 -10.29 3.80
CA ALA A 139 0.13 -11.74 3.84
C ALA A 139 1.15 -12.22 4.87
N THR A 140 1.77 -11.33 5.66
CA THR A 140 2.94 -11.63 6.48
C THR A 140 2.74 -12.74 7.53
N GLY A 141 1.51 -12.91 8.04
CA GLY A 141 1.18 -14.00 8.95
C GLY A 141 1.13 -15.38 8.27
N GLY A 142 0.95 -15.45 6.96
CA GLY A 142 0.72 -16.71 6.24
C GLY A 142 1.97 -17.53 5.97
N SER A 143 2.72 -17.94 7.00
CA SER A 143 4.00 -18.68 6.89
C SER A 143 3.98 -19.92 5.98
N LYS A 144 2.81 -20.52 5.75
CA LYS A 144 2.60 -21.70 4.88
C LYS A 144 2.25 -21.35 3.43
N LEU A 145 2.20 -20.07 3.08
CA LEU A 145 1.96 -19.59 1.72
C LEU A 145 3.17 -19.85 0.84
N THR A 146 2.89 -20.20 -0.42
CA THR A 146 3.91 -20.37 -1.45
C THR A 146 3.55 -19.59 -2.71
N ASN A 147 4.45 -19.58 -3.71
CA ASN A 147 4.17 -18.99 -5.03
C ASN A 147 2.84 -19.46 -5.64
N ALA A 148 2.44 -20.71 -5.36
CA ALA A 148 1.17 -21.27 -5.85
C ALA A 148 -0.07 -20.53 -5.29
N GLY A 149 0.02 -19.96 -4.09
CA GLY A 149 -1.05 -19.13 -3.53
C GLY A 149 -1.21 -17.80 -4.28
N LEU A 150 -0.11 -17.22 -4.77
CA LEU A 150 -0.13 -15.90 -5.41
C LEU A 150 -0.86 -15.87 -6.74
N VAL A 151 -1.06 -17.03 -7.41
CA VAL A 151 -1.88 -17.16 -8.62
C VAL A 151 -3.25 -16.50 -8.44
N HIS A 152 -3.84 -16.61 -7.24
CA HIS A 152 -5.16 -16.07 -6.93
C HIS A 152 -5.21 -14.53 -6.84
N LEU A 153 -4.07 -13.85 -6.84
CA LEU A 153 -4.01 -12.38 -6.80
C LEU A 153 -4.14 -11.74 -8.18
N GLN A 154 -3.91 -12.48 -9.26
CA GLN A 154 -3.85 -11.95 -10.64
C GLN A 154 -5.09 -11.15 -11.07
N SER A 155 -6.27 -11.49 -10.54
CA SER A 155 -7.54 -10.83 -10.86
C SER A 155 -7.86 -9.63 -9.97
N LEU A 156 -7.09 -9.40 -8.91
CA LEU A 156 -7.34 -8.36 -7.91
C LEU A 156 -6.73 -7.03 -8.35
N THR A 157 -7.17 -6.52 -9.50
CA THR A 157 -6.62 -5.33 -10.17
C THR A 157 -6.79 -4.01 -9.40
N ARG A 158 -7.51 -4.02 -8.29
CA ARG A 158 -7.65 -2.89 -7.34
C ARG A 158 -6.60 -2.90 -6.23
N LEU A 159 -5.76 -3.93 -6.15
CA LEU A 159 -4.68 -3.98 -5.17
C LEU A 159 -3.71 -2.81 -5.37
N ARG A 160 -3.51 -2.07 -4.28
CA ARG A 160 -2.60 -0.93 -4.15
C ARG A 160 -1.46 -1.25 -3.20
N MET A 161 -1.65 -2.18 -2.26
CA MET A 161 -0.60 -2.63 -1.35
C MET A 161 -0.62 -4.14 -1.22
N VAL A 162 0.55 -4.77 -1.38
CA VAL A 162 0.76 -6.18 -1.07
C VAL A 162 2.03 -6.32 -0.24
N ASP A 163 1.90 -6.86 0.97
CA ASP A 163 3.03 -7.24 1.82
C ASP A 163 3.20 -8.76 1.82
N LEU A 164 4.26 -9.24 1.19
CA LEU A 164 4.67 -10.65 1.12
C LEU A 164 5.91 -10.92 1.97
N SER A 165 6.23 -10.03 2.91
CA SER A 165 7.35 -10.24 3.83
C SER A 165 7.08 -11.41 4.77
N LEU A 166 8.14 -12.02 5.30
CA LEU A 166 8.07 -13.14 6.25
C LEU A 166 7.42 -14.42 5.68
N LEU A 167 7.40 -14.56 4.36
CA LEU A 167 6.86 -15.73 3.65
C LEU A 167 7.99 -16.61 3.09
N PRO A 168 8.46 -17.64 3.82
CA PRO A 168 9.59 -18.47 3.38
C PRO A 168 9.29 -19.27 2.11
N GLY A 169 8.01 -19.59 1.84
CA GLY A 169 7.57 -20.33 0.66
C GLY A 169 7.32 -19.46 -0.58
N VAL A 170 7.33 -18.14 -0.44
CA VAL A 170 7.20 -17.19 -1.55
C VAL A 170 8.59 -16.74 -1.97
N THR A 171 8.90 -16.78 -3.25
CA THR A 171 10.20 -16.36 -3.82
C THR A 171 9.98 -15.36 -4.95
N GLY A 172 11.04 -14.76 -5.49
CA GLY A 172 10.95 -13.86 -6.65
C GLY A 172 10.16 -14.43 -7.83
N LYS A 173 10.18 -15.75 -8.03
CA LYS A 173 9.39 -16.44 -9.06
C LYS A 173 7.88 -16.22 -8.94
N GLY A 174 7.38 -15.94 -7.73
CA GLY A 174 5.97 -15.63 -7.49
C GLY A 174 5.53 -14.27 -8.05
N LEU A 175 6.46 -13.36 -8.35
CA LEU A 175 6.17 -12.01 -8.87
C LEU A 175 5.48 -12.03 -10.23
N ILE A 176 5.61 -13.12 -11.00
CA ILE A 176 4.86 -13.30 -12.26
C ILE A 176 3.34 -13.19 -12.07
N HIS A 177 2.83 -13.54 -10.89
CA HIS A 177 1.40 -13.44 -10.58
C HIS A 177 0.95 -12.02 -10.19
N LEU A 178 1.88 -11.08 -10.02
CA LEU A 178 1.59 -9.69 -9.72
C LEU A 178 1.75 -8.76 -10.94
N ALA A 179 2.25 -9.27 -12.07
CA ALA A 179 2.67 -8.46 -13.22
C ALA A 179 1.56 -7.59 -13.84
N GLU A 180 0.29 -7.99 -13.74
CA GLU A 180 -0.86 -7.25 -14.26
C GLU A 180 -1.55 -6.35 -13.21
N LEU A 181 -1.03 -6.29 -11.98
CA LEU A 181 -1.60 -5.48 -10.90
C LEU A 181 -1.16 -4.01 -11.04
N THR A 182 -1.48 -3.37 -12.15
CA THR A 182 -0.99 -2.03 -12.52
C THR A 182 -1.43 -0.92 -11.55
N SER A 183 -2.41 -1.16 -10.69
CA SER A 183 -2.81 -0.25 -9.60
C SER A 183 -1.88 -0.32 -8.37
N LEU A 184 -0.91 -1.23 -8.35
CA LEU A 184 -0.06 -1.46 -7.18
C LEU A 184 0.85 -0.27 -6.92
N GLU A 185 0.79 0.25 -5.69
CA GLU A 185 1.62 1.35 -5.20
C GLU A 185 2.70 0.89 -4.23
N ARG A 186 2.49 -0.24 -3.53
CA ARG A 186 3.40 -0.74 -2.49
C ARG A 186 3.58 -2.25 -2.62
N LEU A 187 4.84 -2.67 -2.71
CA LEU A 187 5.22 -4.08 -2.73
C LEU A 187 6.38 -4.32 -1.77
N ASN A 188 6.15 -5.20 -0.78
CA ASN A 188 7.19 -5.68 0.11
C ASN A 188 7.40 -7.18 -0.10
N LEU A 189 8.66 -7.58 -0.22
CA LEU A 189 9.07 -8.98 -0.32
C LEU A 189 10.39 -9.17 0.44
N SER A 190 10.45 -10.18 1.31
CA SER A 190 11.64 -10.50 2.11
C SER A 190 12.33 -11.80 1.69
N SER A 191 12.12 -12.22 0.45
CA SER A 191 12.61 -13.49 -0.09
C SER A 191 13.66 -13.24 -1.18
N PRO A 192 14.51 -14.22 -1.51
CA PRO A 192 15.49 -14.08 -2.58
C PRO A 192 14.80 -13.70 -3.91
N VAL A 193 15.35 -12.68 -4.55
CA VAL A 193 14.94 -12.16 -5.86
C VAL A 193 16.19 -12.11 -6.75
N ALA A 194 16.02 -12.42 -8.03
CA ALA A 194 17.04 -12.28 -9.06
C ALA A 194 16.58 -11.36 -10.20
N ASP A 195 17.50 -10.97 -11.08
CA ASP A 195 17.22 -10.08 -12.22
C ASP A 195 16.04 -10.55 -13.08
N ALA A 196 15.93 -11.86 -13.33
CA ALA A 196 14.85 -12.47 -14.11
C ALA A 196 13.46 -12.27 -13.48
N ASP A 197 13.40 -12.13 -12.15
CA ASP A 197 12.13 -11.92 -11.44
C ASP A 197 11.65 -10.47 -11.56
N LEU A 198 12.57 -9.50 -11.62
CA LEU A 198 12.27 -8.06 -11.67
C LEU A 198 11.62 -7.61 -12.98
N VAL A 199 11.78 -8.38 -14.06
CA VAL A 199 11.07 -8.15 -15.33
C VAL A 199 9.56 -8.08 -15.12
N ASN A 200 9.03 -8.89 -14.19
CA ASN A 200 7.61 -8.94 -13.86
C ASN A 200 7.08 -7.66 -13.18
N LEU A 201 7.96 -6.80 -12.65
CA LEU A 201 7.58 -5.55 -12.01
C LEU A 201 7.56 -4.36 -12.98
N SER A 202 8.13 -4.51 -14.19
CA SER A 202 8.34 -3.41 -15.15
C SER A 202 7.06 -2.67 -15.57
N ARG A 203 5.89 -3.33 -15.49
CA ARG A 203 4.58 -2.78 -15.86
C ARG A 203 3.83 -2.12 -14.69
N LEU A 204 4.36 -2.20 -13.47
CA LEU A 204 3.72 -1.65 -12.27
C LEU A 204 4.05 -0.17 -12.11
N THR A 205 3.77 0.64 -13.13
CA THR A 205 4.25 2.04 -13.21
C THR A 205 3.71 2.97 -12.12
N ASN A 206 2.66 2.57 -11.40
CA ASN A 206 2.14 3.27 -10.22
C ASN A 206 2.88 2.93 -8.92
N LEU A 207 3.90 2.08 -8.97
CA LEU A 207 4.65 1.66 -7.78
C LEU A 207 5.39 2.86 -7.18
N ARG A 208 5.15 3.09 -5.89
CA ARG A 208 5.74 4.16 -5.09
C ARG A 208 6.73 3.63 -4.06
N LEU A 209 6.47 2.46 -3.49
CA LEU A 209 7.34 1.81 -2.51
C LEU A 209 7.66 0.39 -2.96
N LEU A 210 8.94 0.09 -3.13
CA LEU A 210 9.45 -1.24 -3.41
C LEU A 210 10.47 -1.63 -2.36
N ARG A 211 10.16 -2.66 -1.56
CA ARG A 211 11.08 -3.21 -0.57
C ARG A 211 11.42 -4.65 -0.90
N LEU A 212 12.66 -4.89 -1.30
CA LEU A 212 13.24 -6.21 -1.56
C LEU A 212 14.29 -6.47 -0.49
N ASN A 213 13.82 -7.00 0.65
CA ASN A 213 14.60 -7.21 1.87
C ASN A 213 15.15 -8.63 1.99
N GLY A 214 15.04 -9.43 0.93
CA GLY A 214 15.43 -10.84 0.93
C GLY A 214 16.92 -11.09 1.07
N GLY A 215 17.25 -12.30 1.54
CA GLY A 215 18.60 -12.83 1.42
C GLY A 215 18.89 -13.26 -0.01
N GLY A 216 20.11 -13.07 -0.48
CA GLY A 216 20.56 -13.52 -1.81
C GLY A 216 21.09 -12.39 -2.66
N ASN A 217 22.14 -12.65 -3.43
CA ASN A 217 22.91 -11.68 -4.22
C ASN A 217 22.48 -11.65 -5.69
N GLY A 218 21.21 -11.95 -5.99
CA GLY A 218 20.73 -12.21 -7.34
C GLY A 218 20.39 -10.95 -8.15
N ILE A 219 20.34 -9.77 -7.51
CA ILE A 219 20.02 -8.51 -8.16
C ILE A 219 21.32 -7.82 -8.57
N THR A 220 21.52 -7.63 -9.88
CA THR A 220 22.62 -6.89 -10.49
C THR A 220 22.12 -5.61 -11.16
N ASP A 221 22.99 -4.93 -11.90
CA ASP A 221 22.64 -3.77 -12.72
C ASP A 221 21.58 -4.11 -13.78
N GLU A 222 21.55 -5.35 -14.30
CA GLU A 222 20.54 -5.80 -15.27
C GLU A 222 19.14 -5.85 -14.66
N GLY A 223 19.03 -6.36 -13.43
CA GLY A 223 17.77 -6.37 -12.69
C GLY A 223 17.27 -4.98 -12.40
N LEU A 224 18.17 -4.08 -12.00
CA LEU A 224 17.82 -2.69 -11.72
C LEU A 224 17.34 -1.96 -12.99
N ALA A 225 17.91 -2.28 -14.15
CA ALA A 225 17.47 -1.74 -15.45
C ALA A 225 16.01 -2.09 -15.78
N ASN A 226 15.47 -3.20 -15.28
CA ASN A 226 14.05 -3.56 -15.45
C ASN A 226 13.11 -2.62 -14.68
N LEU A 227 13.61 -1.87 -13.69
CA LEU A 227 12.83 -0.94 -12.87
C LEU A 227 12.80 0.49 -13.45
N LYS A 228 13.51 0.77 -14.55
CA LYS A 228 13.65 2.13 -15.12
C LYS A 228 12.33 2.85 -15.43
N GLY A 229 11.26 2.10 -15.70
CA GLY A 229 9.93 2.63 -16.02
C GLY A 229 9.10 3.01 -14.79
N LEU A 230 9.56 2.71 -13.57
CA LEU A 230 8.84 2.96 -12.33
C LEU A 230 9.11 4.38 -11.81
N THR A 231 8.77 5.39 -12.62
CA THR A 231 9.12 6.79 -12.38
C THR A 231 8.43 7.43 -11.18
N GLU A 232 7.35 6.81 -10.69
CA GLU A 232 6.62 7.23 -9.47
C GLU A 232 7.24 6.69 -8.17
N LEU A 233 8.35 5.94 -8.25
CA LEU A 233 9.04 5.42 -7.07
C LEU A 233 9.51 6.55 -6.15
N ARG A 234 9.16 6.39 -4.87
CA ARG A 234 9.51 7.27 -3.75
C ARG A 234 10.44 6.57 -2.77
N GLU A 235 10.29 5.26 -2.63
CA GLU A 235 11.15 4.45 -1.78
C GLU A 235 11.58 3.19 -2.51
N LEU A 236 12.89 2.95 -2.53
CA LEU A 236 13.49 1.70 -2.99
C LEU A 236 14.43 1.18 -1.91
N ILE A 237 14.14 -0.02 -1.40
CA ILE A 237 15.04 -0.76 -0.53
C ILE A 237 15.48 -2.02 -1.25
N LEU A 238 16.78 -2.14 -1.49
CA LEU A 238 17.44 -3.36 -1.96
C LEU A 238 18.46 -3.79 -0.91
N ARG A 239 18.32 -5.03 -0.40
CA ARG A 239 19.29 -5.64 0.50
C ARG A 239 20.01 -6.78 -0.21
N ASN A 240 21.31 -6.91 0.04
CA ASN A 240 22.18 -7.95 -0.53
C ASN A 240 22.16 -7.92 -2.07
N SER A 241 22.57 -6.82 -2.67
CA SER A 241 22.59 -6.72 -4.13
C SER A 241 24.03 -6.70 -4.66
N GLN A 242 24.19 -6.97 -5.95
CA GLN A 242 25.43 -6.80 -6.69
C GLN A 242 25.37 -5.55 -7.57
N VAL A 243 24.49 -4.61 -7.23
CA VAL A 243 24.34 -3.33 -7.95
C VAL A 243 25.62 -2.50 -7.79
N THR A 244 26.11 -2.00 -8.92
CA THR A 244 27.26 -1.10 -9.03
C THR A 244 26.81 0.31 -9.40
N GLY A 245 27.76 1.23 -9.55
CA GLY A 245 27.47 2.58 -10.04
C GLY A 245 26.74 2.57 -11.39
N THR A 246 27.03 1.63 -12.28
CA THR A 246 26.39 1.53 -13.60
C THR A 246 24.88 1.29 -13.48
N GLY A 247 24.44 0.42 -12.56
CA GLY A 247 23.03 0.14 -12.34
C GLY A 247 22.23 1.36 -11.87
N LEU A 248 22.86 2.30 -11.17
CA LEU A 248 22.20 3.53 -10.69
C LEU A 248 21.69 4.42 -11.83
N THR A 249 22.21 4.25 -13.06
CA THR A 249 21.69 4.96 -14.25
C THR A 249 20.20 4.68 -14.49
N ALA A 250 19.72 3.48 -14.14
CA ALA A 250 18.31 3.11 -14.26
C ALA A 250 17.39 3.93 -13.32
N LEU A 251 17.93 4.52 -12.26
CA LEU A 251 17.17 5.28 -11.27
C LEU A 251 17.06 6.78 -11.60
N GLN A 252 17.79 7.28 -12.60
CA GLN A 252 17.87 8.71 -12.90
C GLN A 252 16.53 9.37 -13.26
N GLY A 253 15.60 8.58 -13.83
CA GLY A 253 14.25 9.04 -14.16
C GLY A 253 13.29 9.15 -12.97
N MET A 254 13.67 8.61 -11.80
CA MET A 254 12.81 8.54 -10.60
C MET A 254 12.93 9.83 -9.78
N ILE A 255 12.54 10.96 -10.37
CA ILE A 255 12.67 12.30 -9.76
C ILE A 255 11.85 12.46 -8.47
N ALA A 256 10.86 11.59 -8.23
CA ALA A 256 10.04 11.56 -7.02
C ALA A 256 10.68 10.78 -5.85
N MET A 257 11.84 10.16 -6.06
CA MET A 257 12.54 9.35 -5.06
C MET A 257 12.89 10.20 -3.84
N ALA A 258 12.49 9.74 -2.66
CA ALA A 258 12.78 10.35 -1.37
C ALA A 258 13.74 9.48 -0.54
N ASP A 259 13.60 8.16 -0.63
CA ASP A 259 14.29 7.20 0.22
C ASP A 259 14.93 6.08 -0.61
N LEU A 260 16.26 6.09 -0.72
CA LEU A 260 17.02 5.04 -1.41
C LEU A 260 17.91 4.31 -0.43
N LYS A 261 17.68 3.00 -0.27
CA LYS A 261 18.48 2.14 0.60
C LYS A 261 19.06 0.98 -0.18
N LEU A 262 20.38 0.98 -0.29
CA LEU A 262 21.17 -0.03 -0.98
C LEU A 262 22.13 -0.63 0.07
N ILE A 263 21.71 -1.73 0.66
CA ILE A 263 22.39 -2.35 1.80
C ILE A 263 23.13 -3.59 1.30
N ASN A 264 24.42 -3.70 1.63
CA ASN A 264 25.28 -4.80 1.16
C ASN A 264 25.27 -4.86 -0.38
N SER A 265 25.77 -3.78 -0.99
CA SER A 265 25.84 -3.58 -2.45
C SER A 265 27.29 -3.42 -2.92
N HIS A 266 27.52 -3.39 -4.24
CA HIS A 266 28.86 -3.24 -4.85
C HIS A 266 29.08 -1.83 -5.40
N LEU A 267 28.59 -0.82 -4.69
CA LEU A 267 28.69 0.57 -5.12
C LEU A 267 30.09 1.14 -4.88
N GLU A 268 30.70 1.59 -5.96
CA GLU A 268 31.98 2.31 -5.96
C GLU A 268 31.81 3.82 -6.23
N THR A 269 30.65 4.22 -6.79
CA THR A 269 30.35 5.61 -7.12
C THR A 269 28.86 5.90 -7.02
N LEU A 270 28.53 7.16 -6.72
CA LEU A 270 27.16 7.69 -6.70
C LEU A 270 26.89 8.69 -7.84
N GLU A 271 27.80 8.83 -8.81
CA GLU A 271 27.70 9.79 -9.91
C GLU A 271 26.31 9.83 -10.58
N PRO A 272 25.66 8.69 -10.92
CA PRO A 272 24.37 8.76 -11.60
C PRO A 272 23.26 9.40 -10.77
N LEU A 273 23.37 9.40 -9.44
CA LEU A 273 22.36 9.98 -8.55
C LEU A 273 22.42 11.51 -8.50
N GLN A 274 23.43 12.16 -9.06
CA GLN A 274 23.68 13.62 -8.94
C GLN A 274 22.49 14.53 -9.32
N ARG A 275 21.53 14.02 -10.10
CA ARG A 275 20.31 14.74 -10.52
C ARG A 275 19.10 14.50 -9.63
N MET A 276 19.18 13.58 -8.67
CA MET A 276 18.08 13.23 -7.75
C MET A 276 18.01 14.21 -6.58
N THR A 277 17.88 15.50 -6.88
CA THR A 277 17.96 16.59 -5.89
C THR A 277 16.84 16.58 -4.85
N GLY A 278 15.77 15.81 -5.10
CA GLY A 278 14.66 15.56 -4.17
C GLY A 278 14.92 14.46 -3.13
N LEU A 279 16.03 13.72 -3.25
CA LEU A 279 16.38 12.62 -2.35
C LEU A 279 16.61 13.14 -0.92
N LYS A 280 15.94 12.54 0.06
CA LYS A 280 15.97 12.95 1.47
C LYS A 280 16.79 11.99 2.33
N SER A 281 16.83 10.72 1.95
CA SER A 281 17.43 9.65 2.73
C SER A 281 18.19 8.73 1.79
N LEU A 282 19.49 8.58 2.04
CA LEU A 282 20.37 7.71 1.26
C LEU A 282 21.14 6.79 2.20
N TRP A 283 20.95 5.48 2.04
CA TRP A 283 21.57 4.48 2.89
C TRP A 283 22.43 3.58 2.02
N ILE A 284 23.74 3.74 2.10
CA ILE A 284 24.73 2.92 1.42
C ILE A 284 25.55 2.19 2.48
N HIS A 285 25.20 0.94 2.76
CA HIS A 285 25.85 0.15 3.81
C HIS A 285 26.68 -0.95 3.18
N ARG A 286 27.84 -1.26 3.76
CA ARG A 286 28.66 -2.42 3.37
C ARG A 286 28.90 -2.44 1.86
N SER A 287 29.48 -1.36 1.36
CA SER A 287 29.82 -1.19 -0.06
C SER A 287 31.24 -0.64 -0.21
N PRO A 288 31.94 -0.94 -1.32
CA PRO A 288 33.30 -0.48 -1.58
C PRO A 288 33.42 1.03 -1.87
N LEU A 289 32.44 1.84 -1.47
CA LEU A 289 32.35 3.28 -1.71
C LEU A 289 33.46 4.02 -0.95
N ASP A 290 34.25 4.82 -1.67
CA ASP A 290 35.32 5.66 -1.13
C ASP A 290 35.00 7.16 -1.28
N ASP A 291 35.90 8.03 -0.80
CA ASP A 291 35.70 9.49 -0.81
C ASP A 291 35.50 10.06 -2.23
N ARG A 292 36.08 9.43 -3.25
CA ARG A 292 35.90 9.85 -4.65
C ARG A 292 34.50 9.50 -5.13
N GLY A 293 34.04 8.29 -4.83
CA GLY A 293 32.70 7.84 -5.16
C GLY A 293 31.59 8.63 -4.47
N LEU A 294 31.86 9.16 -3.27
CA LEU A 294 30.92 10.00 -2.50
C LEU A 294 30.79 11.41 -3.07
N LYS A 295 31.78 11.94 -3.78
CA LYS A 295 31.86 13.35 -4.19
C LYS A 295 30.57 13.92 -4.80
N HIS A 296 29.89 13.12 -5.60
CA HIS A 296 28.68 13.52 -6.34
C HIS A 296 27.45 13.79 -5.45
N VAL A 297 27.51 13.42 -4.16
CA VAL A 297 26.45 13.69 -3.17
C VAL A 297 26.24 15.19 -2.92
N GLU A 298 27.23 16.03 -3.23
CA GLU A 298 27.19 17.48 -3.02
C GLU A 298 25.97 18.15 -3.70
N ASN A 299 25.41 17.54 -4.74
CA ASN A 299 24.25 18.04 -5.48
C ASN A 299 22.90 17.64 -4.85
N LEU A 300 22.88 16.72 -3.88
CA LEU A 300 21.66 16.23 -3.25
C LEU A 300 21.18 17.18 -2.14
N LYS A 301 20.84 18.42 -2.51
CA LYS A 301 20.58 19.51 -1.56
C LYS A 301 19.39 19.27 -0.61
N SER A 302 18.50 18.32 -0.91
CA SER A 302 17.39 17.93 -0.03
C SER A 302 17.73 16.81 0.96
N LEU A 303 18.96 16.29 0.93
CA LEU A 303 19.40 15.18 1.76
C LEU A 303 19.40 15.57 3.24
N GLN A 304 18.77 14.72 4.06
CA GLN A 304 18.61 14.90 5.50
C GLN A 304 19.30 13.77 6.28
N TYR A 305 19.25 12.56 5.74
CA TYR A 305 19.83 11.37 6.35
C TYR A 305 20.77 10.69 5.36
N LEU A 306 22.02 10.50 5.75
CA LEU A 306 23.02 9.78 4.98
C LEU A 306 23.64 8.70 5.85
N SER A 307 23.47 7.43 5.46
CA SER A 307 24.19 6.33 6.10
C SER A 307 25.24 5.79 5.15
N LEU A 308 26.45 5.68 5.69
CA LEU A 308 27.68 5.21 5.04
C LEU A 308 28.29 4.06 5.85
N GLU A 309 27.48 3.35 6.63
CA GLU A 309 27.94 2.29 7.54
C GLU A 309 28.79 1.24 6.80
N ASP A 310 29.93 0.87 7.38
CA ASP A 310 30.86 -0.12 6.82
C ASP A 310 31.29 0.17 5.36
N THR A 311 31.57 1.44 5.04
CA THR A 311 32.16 1.87 3.77
C THR A 311 33.60 2.33 3.95
N ARG A 312 34.28 2.71 2.85
CA ARG A 312 35.68 3.16 2.86
C ARG A 312 35.82 4.68 2.94
N ILE A 313 34.81 5.37 3.49
CA ILE A 313 34.80 6.82 3.64
C ILE A 313 35.76 7.25 4.75
N THR A 314 36.48 8.34 4.53
CA THR A 314 37.39 8.95 5.51
C THR A 314 36.98 10.38 5.82
N ASP A 315 37.78 11.07 6.63
CA ASP A 315 37.60 12.50 6.93
C ASP A 315 37.56 13.36 5.66
N ASP A 316 38.24 12.95 4.58
CA ASP A 316 38.23 13.65 3.31
C ASP A 316 36.86 13.59 2.62
N GLY A 317 36.13 12.48 2.73
CA GLY A 317 34.79 12.33 2.17
C GLY A 317 33.76 13.26 2.81
N LEU A 318 33.95 13.65 4.08
CA LEU A 318 33.07 14.61 4.75
C LEU A 318 33.10 16.00 4.08
N LYS A 319 34.16 16.34 3.35
CA LYS A 319 34.25 17.61 2.61
C LYS A 319 33.15 17.75 1.55
N SER A 320 32.74 16.64 0.95
CA SER A 320 31.65 16.61 -0.04
C SER A 320 30.26 16.83 0.56
N LEU A 321 30.14 16.82 1.89
CA LEU A 321 28.89 17.05 2.61
C LEU A 321 28.74 18.51 3.07
N LEU A 322 29.77 19.34 2.93
CA LEU A 322 29.82 20.69 3.52
C LEU A 322 28.69 21.61 3.04
N ASP A 323 28.27 21.47 1.78
CA ASP A 323 27.21 22.29 1.19
C ASP A 323 25.79 21.74 1.42
N LEU A 324 25.65 20.60 2.09
CA LEU A 324 24.35 19.97 2.37
C LEU A 324 23.73 20.56 3.64
N ARG A 325 23.29 21.82 3.56
CA ARG A 325 22.75 22.58 4.71
C ARG A 325 21.49 21.96 5.36
N GLY A 326 20.81 21.05 4.65
CA GLY A 326 19.65 20.32 5.14
C GLY A 326 19.99 19.02 5.87
N LEU A 327 21.26 18.60 5.85
CA LEU A 327 21.72 17.34 6.43
C LEU A 327 21.57 17.38 7.95
N ARG A 328 20.99 16.33 8.51
CA ARG A 328 20.69 16.22 9.95
C ARG A 328 21.50 15.12 10.60
N GLU A 329 21.66 14.01 9.89
CA GLU A 329 22.32 12.82 10.42
C GLU A 329 23.22 12.19 9.36
N VAL A 330 24.44 11.87 9.79
CA VAL A 330 25.39 11.05 9.05
C VAL A 330 25.76 9.85 9.92
N ASP A 331 25.43 8.65 9.46
CA ASP A 331 25.93 7.42 10.08
C ASP A 331 27.21 6.99 9.37
N ALA A 332 28.34 7.14 10.07
CA ALA A 332 29.69 6.82 9.62
C ALA A 332 30.30 5.68 10.45
N ARG A 333 29.48 4.84 11.09
CA ARG A 333 29.94 3.65 11.82
C ARG A 333 30.68 2.69 10.91
N GLY A 334 31.78 2.12 11.39
CA GLY A 334 32.60 1.21 10.59
C GLY A 334 33.33 1.86 9.41
N THR A 335 33.39 3.19 9.33
CA THR A 335 34.16 3.92 8.31
C THR A 335 35.53 4.37 8.84
N GLY A 336 36.35 4.94 7.95
CA GLY A 336 37.63 5.59 8.29
C GLY A 336 37.51 7.06 8.72
N VAL A 337 36.29 7.58 8.91
CA VAL A 337 36.11 8.89 9.54
C VAL A 337 36.72 8.84 10.95
N THR A 338 37.26 9.93 11.48
CA THR A 338 37.84 10.00 12.82
C THR A 338 37.00 10.89 13.72
N ILE A 339 37.28 10.86 15.03
CA ILE A 339 36.67 11.80 15.98
C ILE A 339 37.03 13.25 15.60
N MET A 340 38.27 13.48 15.17
CA MET A 340 38.75 14.80 14.78
C MET A 340 38.09 15.31 13.49
N GLY A 341 37.96 14.45 12.47
CA GLY A 341 37.27 14.84 11.23
C GLY A 341 35.79 15.11 11.44
N SER A 342 35.13 14.30 12.28
CA SER A 342 33.73 14.53 12.67
C SER A 342 33.57 15.87 13.39
N ALA A 343 34.43 16.16 14.37
CA ALA A 343 34.42 17.44 15.09
C ALA A 343 34.70 18.63 14.15
N THR A 344 35.64 18.48 13.20
CA THR A 344 35.96 19.51 12.20
C THR A 344 34.78 19.77 11.28
N PHE A 345 34.10 18.73 10.80
CA PHE A 345 32.89 18.86 10.00
C PHE A 345 31.78 19.58 10.77
N GLN A 346 31.58 19.22 12.04
CA GLN A 346 30.55 19.82 12.89
C GLN A 346 30.79 21.30 13.21
N GLN A 347 32.02 21.81 13.13
CA GLN A 347 32.28 23.26 13.22
C GLN A 347 31.62 24.03 12.06
N SER A 348 31.62 23.45 10.86
CA SER A 348 30.98 24.02 9.67
C SER A 348 29.49 23.67 9.56
N ASN A 349 29.08 22.52 10.11
CA ASN A 349 27.71 22.00 10.08
C ASN A 349 27.22 21.59 11.48
N PRO A 350 26.97 22.55 12.40
CA PRO A 350 26.68 22.26 13.80
C PRO A 350 25.33 21.60 14.06
N LYS A 351 24.44 21.57 13.06
CA LYS A 351 23.13 20.92 13.14
C LYS A 351 23.16 19.44 12.75
N THR A 352 24.29 18.97 12.21
CA THR A 352 24.44 17.59 11.74
C THR A 352 25.03 16.70 12.82
N SER A 353 24.29 15.68 13.21
CA SER A 353 24.75 14.62 14.10
C SER A 353 25.56 13.60 13.28
N ILE A 354 26.75 13.25 13.75
CA ILE A 354 27.57 12.17 13.16
C ILE A 354 27.61 11.02 14.16
N PHE A 355 27.16 9.83 13.73
CA PHE A 355 27.29 8.58 14.47
C PHE A 355 28.51 7.82 13.96
N ARG A 356 29.31 7.25 14.86
CA ARG A 356 30.60 6.63 14.54
C ARG A 356 30.85 5.36 15.34
#